data_AF-A0A174B716-F1
#
_entry.id   AF-A0A174B716-F1
#
_cell.length_a   1.000
_cell.length_b   1.000
_cell.length_c   1.000
_cell.angle_alpha   90.00
_cell.angle_beta   90.00
_cell.angle_gamma   90.00
#
_symmetry.space_group_name_H-M   'P 1'
#
loop_
_entity.id
_entity.type
_entity.pdbx_description
1 polymer ?
#
loop_
_entity_poly.entity_id
_entity_poly.type
_entity_poly.pdbx_seq_one_letter_code
_entity_poly.pdbx_strand_id
1 'polypeptide(L)'
;MFEGLKRFWKGFMRMFGYTTLKQIVGKDITLSDNMINAINQWKQMLNGQADWITDSIVSLGIEEGICREFADCVLVEMETNLSNERLDKIYQKNISSLNENLQEGLALGSFVLKPLGEATAEFISADKIIPISFGDDGKPNDIAFLTVKKVGDTNYFTRFERHYFINGNLTIENKCFHSQTASDIGLPCSLEAVEEWLNINPGPVTYPGMNRMDFGYYRNPIKNKVDGSACGVSVYDSATDLIKKADIQGARLDWEYESGERAIHVDGKALKQDKSTGRFGMARLNKRLYRGLNLEAGKDQELLKEYSPEMRDEAFKRGLEEYKREIEFSVGLAYGDLSDVQEVAKTATEIKVSKNRKYNRVTAIQNNLYDCLEDFAAGLAFYNSMLNSGYEFSCKFNDSILTDEETERKQDMADVAAGFMHHWEYRMKWYGEDEETAKANVPAQNQVME
;
A
#
# COMPACT_ATOMS: atom_id res chain seq x y z
N MET A 1 31.00 13.46 -1.80
CA MET A 1 30.29 14.04 -2.97
C MET A 1 28.96 13.34 -3.28
N PHE A 2 28.51 12.36 -2.47
CA PHE A 2 27.26 11.59 -2.67
C PHE A 2 26.26 11.71 -1.51
N GLU A 3 26.41 12.68 -0.60
CA GLU A 3 25.45 12.94 0.48
C GLU A 3 24.42 14.04 0.14
N GLY A 4 24.65 14.80 -0.95
CA GLY A 4 23.74 15.87 -1.39
C GLY A 4 22.49 15.41 -2.16
N LEU A 5 22.51 14.17 -2.68
CA LEU A 5 21.41 13.63 -3.51
C LEU A 5 20.27 13.02 -2.68
N LYS A 6 20.53 12.59 -1.44
CA LYS A 6 19.47 12.04 -0.55
C LYS A 6 18.53 13.10 0.02
N ARG A 7 18.85 14.39 -0.11
CA ARG A 7 18.04 15.49 0.43
C ARG A 7 17.11 16.14 -0.61
N PHE A 8 17.20 15.72 -1.88
CA PHE A 8 16.43 16.29 -2.99
C PHE A 8 15.09 15.59 -3.27
N TRP A 9 14.82 14.47 -2.60
CA TRP A 9 13.53 13.75 -2.65
C TRP A 9 12.54 14.20 -1.55
N LYS A 10 12.83 15.30 -0.84
CA LYS A 10 12.03 15.80 0.29
C LYS A 10 10.87 16.72 -0.08
N GLY A 11 10.30 16.59 -1.28
CA GLY A 11 9.17 17.44 -1.65
C GLY A 11 8.49 17.02 -2.93
N PHE A 12 7.63 16.01 -2.84
CA PHE A 12 6.64 15.79 -3.89
C PHE A 12 5.23 15.62 -3.31
N MET A 13 4.45 16.67 -3.53
CA MET A 13 3.04 16.89 -3.26
C MET A 13 2.60 16.70 -1.81
N ARG A 14 2.82 17.75 -1.01
CA ARG A 14 1.84 18.11 0.02
C ARG A 14 0.58 18.53 -0.73
N MET A 15 -0.55 17.89 -0.46
CA MET A 15 -1.83 18.41 -0.97
C MET A 15 -1.94 19.89 -0.62
N PHE A 16 -2.41 20.71 -1.57
CA PHE A 16 -2.75 22.10 -1.27
C PHE A 16 -3.76 22.12 -0.11
N GLY A 17 -3.61 23.09 0.79
CA GLY A 17 -4.47 23.18 1.97
C GLY A 17 -5.95 23.36 1.59
N TYR A 18 -6.85 23.01 2.52
CA TYR A 18 -8.30 23.08 2.31
C TYR A 18 -8.76 24.42 1.74
N THR A 19 -8.24 25.53 2.28
CA THR A 19 -8.64 26.89 1.86
C THR A 19 -8.33 27.15 0.38
N THR A 20 -7.16 26.74 -0.09
CA THR A 20 -6.75 26.88 -1.49
C THR A 20 -7.65 26.05 -2.40
N LEU A 21 -7.90 24.79 -2.03
CA LEU A 21 -8.77 23.89 -2.80
C LEU A 21 -10.21 24.42 -2.88
N LYS A 22 -10.77 24.87 -1.75
CA LYS A 22 -12.10 25.48 -1.68
C LYS A 22 -12.22 26.72 -2.59
N GLN A 23 -11.19 27.56 -2.65
CA GLN A 23 -11.17 28.73 -3.53
C GLN A 23 -11.19 28.34 -5.02
N ILE A 24 -10.43 27.31 -5.42
CA ILE A 24 -10.38 26.83 -6.81
C ILE A 24 -11.72 26.21 -7.24
N VAL A 25 -12.30 25.41 -6.35
CA VAL A 25 -13.57 24.71 -6.59
C VAL A 25 -14.74 25.69 -6.55
N GLY A 26 -14.63 26.77 -5.76
CA GLY A 26 -15.67 27.80 -5.61
C GLY A 26 -16.84 27.38 -4.72
N LYS A 27 -16.73 26.25 -4.02
CA LYS A 27 -17.69 25.74 -3.03
C LYS A 27 -17.00 24.85 -2.00
N ASP A 28 -17.74 24.47 -0.96
CA ASP A 28 -17.25 23.53 0.05
C ASP A 28 -16.89 22.19 -0.58
N ILE A 29 -15.77 21.62 -0.12
CA ILE A 29 -15.27 20.31 -0.51
C ILE A 29 -15.39 19.35 0.67
N THR A 30 -15.60 18.07 0.37
CA THR A 30 -15.71 17.02 1.41
C THR A 30 -14.38 16.74 2.08
N LEU A 31 -13.28 16.89 1.36
CA LEU A 31 -11.94 16.66 1.88
C LEU A 31 -11.56 17.70 2.94
N SER A 32 -11.49 17.31 4.22
CA SER A 32 -11.11 18.19 5.33
C SER A 32 -9.59 18.36 5.51
N ASP A 33 -9.17 19.38 6.27
CA ASP A 33 -7.76 19.54 6.66
C ASP A 33 -7.22 18.33 7.46
N ASN A 34 -8.06 17.72 8.30
CA ASN A 34 -7.67 16.51 9.05
C ASN A 34 -7.39 15.35 8.10
N MET A 35 -8.22 15.17 7.08
CA MET A 35 -8.04 14.14 6.06
C MET A 35 -6.79 14.40 5.21
N ILE A 36 -6.57 15.65 4.79
CA ILE A 36 -5.35 16.06 4.08
C ILE A 36 -4.11 15.72 4.91
N ASN A 37 -4.11 16.04 6.21
CA ASN A 37 -2.99 15.73 7.09
C ASN A 37 -2.79 14.21 7.24
N ALA A 38 -3.87 13.44 7.38
CA ALA A 38 -3.81 11.98 7.48
C ALA A 38 -3.21 11.34 6.22
N ILE A 39 -3.66 11.74 5.02
CA ILE A 39 -3.11 11.23 3.75
C ILE A 39 -1.62 11.55 3.64
N ASN A 40 -1.21 12.78 3.99
CA ASN A 40 0.20 13.16 3.99
C ASN A 40 1.02 12.33 5.01
N GLN A 41 0.46 12.08 6.19
CA GLN A 41 1.11 11.27 7.23
C GLN A 41 1.29 9.83 6.77
N TRP A 42 0.24 9.19 6.23
CA TRP A 42 0.33 7.84 5.67
C TRP A 42 1.37 7.77 4.53
N LYS A 43 1.37 8.75 3.63
CA LYS A 43 2.39 8.82 2.58
C LYS A 43 3.82 8.93 3.14
N GLN A 44 4.03 9.71 4.20
CA GLN A 44 5.34 9.82 4.83
C GLN A 44 5.76 8.50 5.50
N MET A 45 4.83 7.84 6.19
CA MET A 45 5.01 6.52 6.78
C MET A 45 5.44 5.49 5.72
N LEU A 46 4.68 5.37 4.62
CA LEU A 46 4.98 4.47 3.51
C LEU A 46 6.39 4.71 2.93
N ASN A 47 6.83 5.96 2.85
CA ASN A 47 8.15 6.32 2.32
C ASN A 47 9.30 6.16 3.34
N GLY A 48 9.04 5.64 4.54
CA GLY A 48 10.02 5.52 5.62
C GLY A 48 10.46 6.89 6.18
N GLN A 49 9.59 7.89 6.11
CA GLN A 49 9.84 9.29 6.47
C GLN A 49 8.84 9.81 7.51
N ALA A 50 8.22 8.94 8.30
CA ALA A 50 7.29 9.33 9.35
C ALA A 50 7.94 10.32 10.35
N ASP A 51 7.12 11.12 11.04
CA ASP A 51 7.61 12.18 11.94
C ASP A 51 8.49 11.70 13.10
N TRP A 52 8.45 10.41 13.45
CA TRP A 52 9.30 9.81 14.49
C TRP A 52 10.62 9.26 13.97
N ILE A 53 10.84 9.25 12.66
CA ILE A 53 12.09 8.80 12.04
C ILE A 53 13.17 9.86 12.27
N THR A 54 14.32 9.42 12.75
CA THR A 54 15.48 10.27 13.07
C THR A 54 16.77 9.59 12.63
N ASP A 55 17.93 10.21 12.85
CA ASP A 55 19.23 9.57 12.54
C ASP A 55 19.45 8.27 13.32
N SER A 56 18.78 8.10 14.46
CA SER A 56 18.87 6.90 15.30
C SER A 56 17.66 5.96 15.19
N ILE A 57 16.54 6.43 14.64
CA ILE A 57 15.31 5.64 14.47
C ILE A 57 15.05 5.50 12.98
N VAL A 58 15.24 4.30 12.44
CA VAL A 58 15.00 3.98 11.03
C VAL A 58 13.68 3.23 10.91
N SER A 59 12.95 3.47 9.82
CA SER A 59 11.72 2.73 9.52
C SER A 59 12.04 1.27 9.23
N LEU A 60 11.25 0.36 9.79
CA LEU A 60 11.33 -1.07 9.52
C LEU A 60 10.62 -1.48 8.22
N GLY A 61 9.95 -0.55 7.52
CA GLY A 61 9.21 -0.83 6.28
C GLY A 61 7.94 -1.66 6.50
N ILE A 62 7.33 -1.58 7.68
CA ILE A 62 6.15 -2.38 8.05
C ILE A 62 4.95 -2.01 7.17
N GLU A 63 4.77 -0.73 6.86
CA GLU A 63 3.70 -0.22 6.00
C GLU A 63 3.74 -0.86 4.60
N GLU A 64 4.93 -0.93 4.00
CA GLU A 64 5.16 -1.59 2.71
C GLU A 64 4.84 -3.09 2.80
N GLY A 65 5.32 -3.76 3.86
CA GLY A 65 5.02 -5.17 4.11
C GLY A 65 3.51 -5.46 4.19
N ILE A 66 2.75 -4.62 4.92
CA ILE A 66 1.29 -4.74 5.02
C ILE A 66 0.62 -4.58 3.66
N CYS A 67 1.00 -3.54 2.91
CA CYS A 67 0.35 -3.23 1.62
C CYS A 67 0.66 -4.30 0.57
N ARG A 68 1.91 -4.77 0.51
CA ARG A 68 2.33 -5.85 -0.38
C ARG A 68 1.58 -7.15 -0.07
N GLU A 69 1.51 -7.54 1.20
CA GLU A 69 0.84 -8.78 1.59
C GLU A 69 -0.64 -8.79 1.20
N PHE A 70 -1.35 -7.68 1.42
CA PHE A 70 -2.74 -7.56 0.97
C PHE A 70 -2.87 -7.54 -0.56
N ALA A 71 -2.03 -6.78 -1.26
CA ALA A 71 -2.11 -6.69 -2.73
C ALA A 71 -1.85 -8.05 -3.39
N ASP A 72 -0.84 -8.79 -2.92
CA ASP A 72 -0.50 -10.11 -3.43
C ASP A 72 -1.64 -11.10 -3.17
N CYS A 73 -2.18 -11.14 -1.95
CA CYS A 73 -3.32 -12.01 -1.63
C CYS A 73 -4.60 -11.66 -2.40
N VAL A 74 -4.87 -10.38 -2.65
CA VAL A 74 -6.05 -9.93 -3.40
C VAL A 74 -5.97 -10.34 -4.86
N LEU A 75 -4.77 -10.26 -5.47
CA LEU A 75 -4.59 -10.36 -6.91
C LEU A 75 -4.08 -11.72 -7.40
N VAL A 76 -3.53 -12.57 -6.52
CA VAL A 76 -2.85 -13.83 -6.90
C VAL A 76 -3.69 -14.72 -7.83
N GLU A 77 -5.02 -14.73 -7.67
CA GLU A 77 -5.95 -15.54 -8.45
C GLU A 77 -7.08 -14.70 -9.05
N MET A 78 -6.77 -13.46 -9.42
CA MET A 78 -7.72 -12.60 -10.13
C MET A 78 -7.76 -12.96 -11.61
N GLU A 79 -8.94 -13.35 -12.10
CA GLU A 79 -9.23 -13.52 -13.51
C GLU A 79 -10.23 -12.45 -13.96
N THR A 80 -9.80 -11.55 -14.84
CA THR A 80 -10.66 -10.46 -15.32
C THR A 80 -10.54 -10.26 -16.83
N ASN A 81 -11.64 -9.95 -17.51
CA ASN A 81 -11.69 -9.71 -18.95
C ASN A 81 -12.92 -8.91 -19.37
N LEU A 82 -12.89 -8.42 -20.62
CA LEU A 82 -14.04 -7.88 -21.33
C LEU A 82 -14.43 -8.78 -22.50
N SER A 83 -15.73 -8.94 -22.76
CA SER A 83 -16.22 -9.77 -23.88
C SER A 83 -15.83 -9.24 -25.26
N ASN A 84 -15.51 -7.94 -25.36
CA ASN A 84 -15.04 -7.32 -26.60
C ASN A 84 -13.51 -7.35 -26.69
N GLU A 85 -12.97 -8.06 -27.68
CA GLU A 85 -11.52 -8.28 -27.84
C GLU A 85 -10.69 -6.98 -27.96
N ARG A 86 -11.22 -5.92 -28.60
CA ARG A 86 -10.50 -4.63 -28.72
C ARG A 86 -10.43 -3.95 -27.35
N LEU A 87 -11.54 -3.86 -26.65
CA LEU A 87 -11.58 -3.25 -25.31
C LEU A 87 -10.76 -4.06 -24.32
N ASP A 88 -10.85 -5.39 -24.37
CA ASP A 88 -10.10 -6.28 -23.48
C ASP A 88 -8.59 -6.08 -23.63
N LYS A 89 -8.06 -6.01 -24.86
CA LYS A 89 -6.64 -5.71 -25.08
C LYS A 89 -6.18 -4.41 -24.43
N ILE A 90 -7.02 -3.37 -24.47
CA ILE A 90 -6.74 -2.08 -23.84
C ILE A 90 -6.83 -2.21 -22.31
N TYR A 91 -7.87 -2.87 -21.82
CA TYR A 91 -8.09 -3.12 -20.40
C TYR A 91 -6.93 -3.90 -19.77
N GLN A 92 -6.58 -5.08 -20.31
CA GLN A 92 -5.47 -5.92 -19.85
C GLN A 92 -4.14 -5.16 -19.80
N LYS A 93 -3.87 -4.36 -20.84
CA LYS A 93 -2.65 -3.53 -20.89
C LYS A 93 -2.60 -2.54 -19.71
N ASN A 94 -3.71 -1.88 -19.40
CA ASN A 94 -3.77 -0.83 -18.39
C ASN A 94 -3.83 -1.35 -16.95
N ILE A 95 -4.23 -2.61 -16.74
CA ILE A 95 -4.20 -3.25 -15.40
C ILE A 95 -2.90 -4.03 -15.14
N SER A 96 -1.94 -4.02 -16.08
CA SER A 96 -0.66 -4.75 -15.90
C SER A 96 0.16 -4.31 -14.69
N SER A 97 0.04 -3.05 -14.27
CA SER A 97 0.67 -2.49 -13.06
C SER A 97 -0.28 -2.39 -11.87
N LEU A 98 -1.42 -3.11 -11.89
CA LEU A 98 -2.44 -3.01 -10.85
C LEU A 98 -1.90 -3.37 -9.46
N ASN A 99 -1.02 -4.37 -9.34
CA ASN A 99 -0.46 -4.76 -8.03
C ASN A 99 0.30 -3.60 -7.38
N GLU A 100 1.27 -3.00 -8.08
CA GLU A 100 2.08 -1.89 -7.57
C GLU A 100 1.20 -0.70 -7.16
N ASN A 101 0.17 -0.39 -7.96
CA ASN A 101 -0.73 0.73 -7.69
C ASN A 101 -1.77 0.41 -6.61
N LEU A 102 -2.18 -0.85 -6.47
CA LEU A 102 -3.04 -1.29 -5.37
C LEU A 102 -2.30 -1.16 -4.03
N GLN A 103 -1.00 -1.42 -3.97
CA GLN A 103 -0.22 -1.19 -2.76
C GLN A 103 -0.26 0.28 -2.32
N GLU A 104 -0.04 1.23 -3.23
CA GLU A 104 -0.16 2.66 -2.92
C GLU A 104 -1.61 3.06 -2.57
N GLY A 105 -2.58 2.48 -3.27
CA GLY A 105 -4.01 2.61 -2.98
C GLY A 105 -4.42 2.16 -1.58
N LEU A 106 -3.92 1.00 -1.15
CA LEU A 106 -4.10 0.45 0.20
C LEU A 106 -3.44 1.36 1.23
N ALA A 107 -2.24 1.86 0.93
CA ALA A 107 -1.47 2.71 1.83
C ALA A 107 -2.11 4.08 2.05
N LEU A 108 -2.68 4.70 1.01
CA LEU A 108 -3.27 6.05 1.12
C LEU A 108 -4.79 6.04 1.30
N GLY A 109 -5.42 4.87 1.16
CA GLY A 109 -6.83 4.63 1.44
C GLY A 109 -7.75 4.55 0.23
N SER A 110 -7.32 5.06 -0.92
CA SER A 110 -8.05 5.03 -2.19
C SER A 110 -7.13 5.32 -3.37
N PHE A 111 -7.56 4.93 -4.57
CA PHE A 111 -6.99 5.40 -5.82
C PHE A 111 -8.08 5.52 -6.90
N VAL A 112 -7.77 6.20 -7.99
CA VAL A 112 -8.58 6.23 -9.20
C VAL A 112 -7.82 5.59 -10.36
N LEU A 113 -8.49 4.75 -11.13
CA LEU A 113 -8.00 4.26 -12.42
C LEU A 113 -8.75 4.98 -13.54
N LYS A 114 -8.10 5.98 -14.13
CA LYS A 114 -8.72 6.93 -15.08
C LYS A 114 -8.19 6.71 -16.50
N PRO A 115 -9.07 6.44 -17.49
CA PRO A 115 -8.70 6.51 -18.89
C PRO A 115 -8.16 7.90 -19.28
N LEU A 116 -7.14 7.93 -20.11
CA LEU A 116 -6.54 9.13 -20.70
C LEU A 116 -6.97 9.33 -22.17
N GLY A 117 -8.05 8.67 -22.58
CA GLY A 117 -8.50 8.56 -23.97
C GLY A 117 -8.72 7.11 -24.35
N GLU A 118 -8.51 6.79 -25.63
CA GLU A 118 -8.89 5.47 -26.18
C GLU A 118 -7.99 4.31 -25.73
N ALA A 119 -6.71 4.54 -25.43
CA ALA A 119 -5.72 3.47 -25.36
C ALA A 119 -4.95 3.33 -24.04
N THR A 120 -4.90 4.38 -23.22
CA THR A 120 -4.08 4.43 -22.00
C THR A 120 -4.91 4.89 -20.82
N ALA A 121 -4.49 4.52 -19.62
CA ALA A 121 -5.05 4.96 -18.36
C ALA A 121 -3.93 5.34 -17.40
N GLU A 122 -4.30 6.04 -16.33
CA GLU A 122 -3.41 6.37 -15.23
C GLU A 122 -4.03 5.94 -13.89
N PHE A 123 -3.16 5.54 -12.97
CA PHE A 123 -3.50 5.39 -11.57
C PHE A 123 -3.22 6.71 -10.85
N ILE A 124 -4.22 7.22 -10.15
CA ILE A 124 -4.14 8.47 -9.38
C ILE A 124 -4.31 8.12 -7.92
N SER A 125 -3.25 8.37 -7.15
CA SER A 125 -3.18 8.16 -5.71
C SER A 125 -4.01 9.20 -4.93
N ALA A 126 -4.44 8.87 -3.71
CA ALA A 126 -5.34 9.72 -2.91
C ALA A 126 -4.81 11.16 -2.67
N ASP A 127 -3.49 11.34 -2.59
CA ASP A 127 -2.84 12.65 -2.41
C ASP A 127 -2.95 13.58 -3.63
N LYS A 128 -3.46 13.09 -4.76
CA LYS A 128 -3.70 13.85 -6.00
C LYS A 128 -5.18 13.95 -6.34
N ILE A 129 -6.04 13.41 -5.49
CA ILE A 129 -7.50 13.39 -5.66
C ILE A 129 -8.12 14.40 -4.70
N ILE A 130 -9.09 15.18 -5.17
CA ILE A 130 -9.88 16.11 -4.37
C ILE A 130 -11.35 15.70 -4.47
N PRO A 131 -11.85 14.89 -3.54
CA PRO A 131 -13.27 14.59 -3.46
C PRO A 131 -14.04 15.86 -3.04
N ILE A 132 -14.94 16.31 -3.90
CA ILE A 132 -15.76 17.50 -3.66
C ILE A 132 -17.08 17.07 -3.01
N SER A 133 -17.74 16.06 -3.58
CA SER A 133 -18.90 15.40 -2.97
C SER A 133 -19.00 13.92 -3.33
N PHE A 134 -19.75 13.19 -2.51
CA PHE A 134 -20.04 11.77 -2.69
C PHE A 134 -21.53 11.54 -2.87
N GLY A 135 -21.88 10.46 -3.57
CA GLY A 135 -23.23 9.91 -3.57
C GLY A 135 -23.52 9.10 -2.31
N ASP A 136 -24.78 8.69 -2.17
CA ASP A 136 -25.25 7.88 -1.03
C ASP A 136 -24.63 6.46 -1.01
N ASP A 137 -24.14 6.01 -2.16
CA ASP A 137 -23.36 4.77 -2.33
C ASP A 137 -21.91 4.90 -1.83
N GLY A 138 -21.49 6.09 -1.42
CA GLY A 138 -20.12 6.36 -0.97
C GLY A 138 -19.12 6.50 -2.12
N LYS A 139 -19.56 6.54 -3.38
CA LYS A 139 -18.72 6.84 -4.55
C LYS A 139 -18.71 8.35 -4.84
N PRO A 140 -17.59 8.92 -5.32
CA PRO A 140 -17.52 10.34 -5.63
C PRO A 140 -18.43 10.70 -6.82
N ASN A 141 -19.26 11.73 -6.67
CA ASN A 141 -20.11 12.27 -7.75
C ASN A 141 -19.66 13.67 -8.22
N ASP A 142 -18.66 14.24 -7.54
CA ASP A 142 -17.93 15.44 -7.92
C ASP A 142 -16.51 15.30 -7.38
N ILE A 143 -15.54 15.25 -8.28
CA ILE A 143 -14.15 14.95 -7.95
C ILE A 143 -13.22 15.74 -8.86
N ALA A 144 -12.05 16.10 -8.34
CA ALA A 144 -11.00 16.69 -9.15
C ALA A 144 -9.66 15.97 -8.97
N PHE A 145 -8.83 16.06 -10.01
CA PHE A 145 -7.50 15.48 -10.10
C PHE A 145 -6.47 16.58 -10.29
N LEU A 146 -5.34 16.45 -9.59
CA LEU A 146 -4.22 17.36 -9.70
C LEU A 146 -3.08 16.72 -10.49
N THR A 147 -2.64 17.40 -11.54
CA THR A 147 -1.39 17.05 -12.25
C THR A 147 -0.41 18.21 -12.15
N VAL A 148 0.69 18.03 -11.43
CA VAL A 148 1.75 19.04 -11.32
C VAL A 148 2.88 18.73 -12.31
N LYS A 149 3.27 19.72 -13.11
CA LYS A 149 4.44 19.67 -13.98
C LYS A 149 5.42 20.78 -13.64
N LYS A 150 6.70 20.41 -13.55
CA LYS A 150 7.79 21.37 -13.38
C LYS A 150 8.44 21.64 -14.73
N VAL A 151 8.49 22.91 -15.14
CA VAL A 151 9.13 23.35 -16.39
C VAL A 151 10.33 24.24 -16.03
N GLY A 152 11.54 23.74 -16.32
CA GLY A 152 12.77 24.37 -15.84
C GLY A 152 12.92 24.25 -14.31
N ASP A 153 13.62 25.21 -13.69
CA ASP A 153 14.01 25.10 -12.28
C ASP A 153 12.98 25.68 -11.30
N THR A 154 12.17 26.64 -11.73
CA THR A 154 11.29 27.42 -10.84
C THR A 154 9.83 27.42 -11.24
N ASN A 155 9.45 27.01 -12.46
CA ASN A 155 8.04 27.07 -12.86
C ASN A 155 7.32 25.77 -12.57
N TYR A 156 6.22 25.88 -11.83
CA TYR A 156 5.31 24.79 -11.50
C TYR A 156 3.95 25.10 -12.11
N PHE A 157 3.47 24.20 -12.95
CA PHE A 157 2.16 24.26 -13.56
C PHE A 157 1.29 23.17 -12.95
N THR A 158 0.10 23.54 -12.51
CA THR A 158 -0.86 22.60 -11.92
C THR A 158 -2.12 22.57 -12.78
N ARG A 159 -2.41 21.42 -13.36
CA ARG A 159 -3.70 21.15 -14.01
C ARG A 159 -4.68 20.63 -12.96
N PHE A 160 -5.85 21.25 -12.94
CA PHE A 160 -7.01 20.85 -12.15
C PHE A 160 -8.07 20.33 -13.12
N GLU A 161 -8.27 19.01 -13.14
CA GLU A 161 -9.23 18.30 -13.99
C GLU A 161 -10.40 17.85 -13.12
N ARG A 162 -11.63 18.29 -13.39
CA ARG A 162 -12.80 18.02 -12.53
C ARG A 162 -13.91 17.34 -13.30
N HIS A 163 -14.47 16.31 -12.68
CA HIS A 163 -15.52 15.45 -13.22
C HIS A 163 -16.72 15.53 -12.27
N TYR A 164 -17.88 15.92 -12.79
CA TYR A 164 -19.11 16.14 -12.01
C TYR A 164 -20.36 16.00 -12.87
N PHE A 165 -21.53 15.90 -12.26
CA PHE A 165 -22.80 15.77 -13.00
C PHE A 165 -23.55 17.11 -13.15
N ILE A 166 -24.04 17.38 -14.36
CA ILE A 166 -25.04 18.42 -14.65
C ILE A 166 -26.26 17.72 -15.26
N ASN A 167 -27.43 17.88 -14.63
CA ASN A 167 -28.68 17.24 -15.06
C ASN A 167 -28.54 15.72 -15.28
N GLY A 168 -27.75 15.04 -14.43
CA GLY A 168 -27.50 13.60 -14.51
C GLY A 168 -26.51 13.17 -15.60
N ASN A 169 -25.82 14.10 -16.27
CA ASN A 169 -24.82 13.80 -17.30
C ASN A 169 -23.42 14.24 -16.86
N LEU A 170 -22.43 13.39 -17.12
CA LEU A 170 -21.03 13.66 -16.83
C LEU A 170 -20.59 14.95 -17.53
N THR A 171 -19.91 15.81 -16.77
CA THR A 171 -19.31 17.06 -17.23
C THR A 171 -17.85 17.10 -16.77
N ILE A 172 -16.96 17.40 -17.72
CA ILE A 172 -15.51 17.49 -17.47
C ILE A 172 -15.05 18.92 -17.73
N GLU A 173 -14.29 19.48 -16.79
CA GLU A 173 -13.65 20.80 -16.92
C GLU A 173 -12.17 20.74 -16.53
N ASN A 174 -11.34 21.53 -17.22
CA ASN A 174 -9.91 21.62 -16.97
C ASN A 174 -9.50 23.08 -16.73
N LYS A 175 -8.74 23.31 -15.66
CA LYS A 175 -8.13 24.60 -15.34
C LYS A 175 -6.62 24.41 -15.19
N CYS A 176 -5.86 25.47 -15.46
CA CYS A 176 -4.40 25.48 -15.31
C CYS A 176 -4.00 26.63 -14.40
N PHE A 177 -3.01 26.39 -13.54
CA PHE A 177 -2.44 27.37 -12.62
C PHE A 177 -0.91 27.35 -12.73
N HIS A 178 -0.28 28.50 -12.53
CA HIS A 178 1.16 28.68 -12.55
C HIS A 178 1.67 29.29 -11.25
N SER A 179 2.73 28.70 -10.73
CA SER A 179 3.45 29.13 -9.54
C SER A 179 4.95 29.06 -9.74
N GLN A 180 5.69 29.88 -8.99
CA GLN A 180 7.15 29.82 -8.93
C GLN A 180 7.67 28.93 -7.79
N THR A 181 6.76 28.31 -7.01
CA THR A 181 7.11 27.46 -5.87
C THR A 181 6.26 26.19 -5.86
N ALA A 182 6.82 25.10 -5.35
CA ALA A 182 6.13 23.80 -5.29
C ALA A 182 4.99 23.76 -4.26
N SER A 183 4.98 24.68 -3.29
CA SER A 183 4.04 24.70 -2.17
C SER A 183 2.79 25.55 -2.42
N ASP A 184 2.75 26.29 -3.53
CA ASP A 184 1.65 27.16 -3.90
C ASP A 184 1.14 26.76 -5.28
N ILE A 185 -0.18 26.69 -5.45
CA ILE A 185 -0.81 26.40 -6.73
C ILE A 185 -0.69 27.59 -7.69
N GLY A 186 -0.61 28.81 -7.14
CA GLY A 186 -0.39 30.04 -7.88
C GLY A 186 -1.63 30.58 -8.60
N LEU A 187 -1.41 31.27 -9.72
CA LEU A 187 -2.44 32.04 -10.43
C LEU A 187 -2.95 31.30 -11.66
N PRO A 188 -4.22 31.46 -12.06
CA PRO A 188 -4.76 30.87 -13.28
C PRO A 188 -3.93 31.26 -14.52
N CYS A 189 -3.66 30.29 -15.39
CA CYS A 189 -2.99 30.51 -16.67
C CYS A 189 -3.61 29.63 -17.78
N SER A 190 -3.13 29.78 -19.01
CA SER A 190 -3.57 28.94 -20.14
C SER A 190 -3.03 27.51 -20.00
N LEU A 191 -3.81 26.51 -20.44
CA LEU A 191 -3.32 25.14 -20.63
C LEU A 191 -2.21 25.08 -21.71
N GLU A 192 -2.22 26.03 -22.65
CA GLU A 192 -1.22 26.15 -23.72
C GLU A 192 0.18 26.51 -23.21
N ALA A 193 0.30 26.92 -21.94
CA ALA A 193 1.59 27.17 -21.31
C ALA A 193 2.44 25.90 -21.12
N VAL A 194 1.82 24.72 -21.27
CA VAL A 194 2.45 23.42 -21.16
C VAL A 194 2.18 22.64 -22.45
N GLU A 195 3.25 22.24 -23.15
CA GLU A 195 3.18 21.64 -24.48
C GLU A 195 2.28 20.39 -24.52
N GLU A 196 2.35 19.52 -23.51
CA GLU A 196 1.56 18.29 -23.51
C GLU A 196 0.08 18.52 -23.16
N TRP A 197 -0.31 19.75 -22.79
CA TRP A 197 -1.68 20.12 -22.46
C TRP A 197 -2.37 20.92 -23.57
N LEU A 198 -1.67 21.22 -24.68
CA LEU A 198 -2.21 22.01 -25.80
C LEU A 198 -3.52 21.47 -26.37
N ASN A 199 -3.68 20.14 -26.40
CA ASN A 199 -4.86 19.48 -26.99
C ASN A 199 -5.96 19.17 -25.97
N ILE A 200 -5.81 19.60 -24.71
CA ILE A 200 -6.81 19.38 -23.67
C ILE A 200 -7.87 20.46 -23.77
N ASN A 201 -9.14 20.06 -23.86
CA ASN A 201 -10.25 20.99 -23.85
C ASN A 201 -10.45 21.57 -22.43
N PRO A 202 -10.42 22.91 -22.25
CA PRO A 202 -10.68 23.54 -20.95
C PRO A 202 -12.11 23.27 -20.43
N GLY A 203 -13.07 23.01 -21.31
CA GLY A 203 -14.46 22.78 -20.93
C GLY A 203 -15.15 24.01 -20.31
N PRO A 204 -16.29 23.82 -19.61
CA PRO A 204 -16.92 22.53 -19.32
C PRO A 204 -17.48 21.84 -20.56
N VAL A 205 -17.30 20.52 -20.66
CA VAL A 205 -17.90 19.67 -21.70
C VAL A 205 -18.84 18.69 -21.05
N THR A 206 -20.13 18.73 -21.38
CA THR A 206 -21.14 17.77 -20.91
C THR A 206 -21.35 16.67 -21.94
N TYR A 207 -21.43 15.43 -21.47
CA TYR A 207 -21.59 14.23 -22.30
C TYR A 207 -22.98 13.61 -22.08
N PRO A 208 -23.97 13.93 -22.93
CA PRO A 208 -25.32 13.40 -22.80
C PRO A 208 -25.35 11.87 -22.84
N GLY A 209 -26.05 11.25 -21.89
CA GLY A 209 -26.18 9.80 -21.77
C GLY A 209 -25.10 9.12 -20.93
N MET A 210 -24.03 9.84 -20.55
CA MET A 210 -23.04 9.33 -19.59
C MET A 210 -23.49 9.67 -18.17
N ASN A 211 -24.17 8.72 -17.52
CA ASN A 211 -24.80 8.87 -16.20
C ASN A 211 -23.94 8.30 -15.04
N ARG A 212 -22.68 7.96 -15.33
CA ARG A 212 -21.70 7.47 -14.35
C ARG A 212 -20.36 8.18 -14.57
N MET A 213 -19.46 8.03 -13.60
CA MET A 213 -18.09 8.50 -13.75
C MET A 213 -17.36 7.69 -14.83
N ASP A 214 -16.44 8.33 -15.53
CA ASP A 214 -15.63 7.79 -16.63
C ASP A 214 -14.34 7.11 -16.16
N PHE A 215 -14.26 6.76 -14.88
CA PHE A 215 -13.09 6.14 -14.25
C PHE A 215 -13.52 5.18 -13.15
N GLY A 216 -12.62 4.26 -12.79
CA GLY A 216 -12.77 3.41 -11.60
C GLY A 216 -12.31 4.14 -10.35
N TYR A 217 -13.10 4.07 -9.26
CA TYR A 217 -12.70 4.58 -7.94
C TYR A 217 -12.61 3.41 -6.96
N TYR A 218 -11.40 3.13 -6.47
CA TYR A 218 -11.16 2.17 -5.41
C TYR A 218 -11.06 2.86 -4.06
N ARG A 219 -11.67 2.27 -3.04
CA ARG A 219 -11.57 2.69 -1.64
C ARG A 219 -11.36 1.49 -0.75
N ASN A 220 -10.48 1.58 0.25
CA ASN A 220 -10.34 0.55 1.26
C ASN A 220 -11.67 0.30 2.01
N PRO A 221 -12.00 -0.95 2.34
CA PRO A 221 -13.21 -1.31 3.11
C PRO A 221 -13.04 -1.00 4.60
N ILE A 222 -12.74 0.27 4.92
CA ILE A 222 -12.47 0.78 6.25
C ILE A 222 -13.34 2.03 6.46
N LYS A 223 -14.13 2.02 7.53
CA LYS A 223 -14.92 3.19 7.92
C LYS A 223 -14.00 4.32 8.35
N ASN A 224 -14.15 5.48 7.73
CA ASN A 224 -13.36 6.66 8.06
C ASN A 224 -13.70 7.20 9.45
N LYS A 225 -12.70 7.21 10.34
CA LYS A 225 -12.78 7.78 11.69
C LYS A 225 -11.96 9.07 11.85
N VAL A 226 -11.23 9.48 10.81
CA VAL A 226 -10.40 10.70 10.81
C VAL A 226 -11.29 11.94 10.85
N ASP A 227 -12.27 12.01 9.94
CA ASP A 227 -13.24 13.12 9.86
C ASP A 227 -14.68 12.67 9.61
N GLY A 228 -14.92 11.36 9.49
CA GLY A 228 -16.25 10.78 9.26
C GLY A 228 -16.76 10.88 7.81
N SER A 229 -15.97 11.41 6.89
CA SER A 229 -16.33 11.52 5.47
C SER A 229 -16.28 10.19 4.71
N ALA A 230 -16.72 10.19 3.46
CA ALA A 230 -16.58 9.05 2.55
C ALA A 230 -15.18 8.93 1.91
N CYS A 231 -14.18 9.68 2.37
CA CYS A 231 -12.80 9.50 1.92
C CYS A 231 -12.23 8.14 2.37
N GLY A 232 -11.35 7.56 1.54
CA GLY A 232 -10.63 6.34 1.85
C GLY A 232 -9.62 6.50 2.98
N VAL A 233 -9.44 5.47 3.79
CA VAL A 233 -8.48 5.46 4.92
C VAL A 233 -7.45 4.37 4.72
N SER A 234 -6.19 4.68 5.04
CA SER A 234 -5.08 3.74 4.95
C SER A 234 -5.37 2.40 5.65
N VAL A 235 -4.90 1.30 5.06
CA VAL A 235 -5.02 -0.04 5.65
C VAL A 235 -4.32 -0.16 7.01
N TYR A 236 -3.29 0.66 7.24
CA TYR A 236 -2.51 0.67 8.49
C TYR A 236 -2.82 1.83 9.43
N ASP A 237 -3.83 2.67 9.14
CA ASP A 237 -4.22 3.80 10.00
C ASP A 237 -4.47 3.38 11.46
N SER A 238 -5.16 2.26 11.64
CA SER A 238 -5.44 1.68 12.96
C SER A 238 -4.21 1.21 13.75
N ALA A 239 -3.05 1.12 13.10
CA ALA A 239 -1.81 0.61 13.67
C ALA A 239 -0.68 1.65 13.70
N THR A 240 -0.92 2.91 13.35
CA THR A 240 0.11 3.98 13.30
C THR A 240 0.96 4.05 14.58
N ASP A 241 0.34 4.06 15.76
CA ASP A 241 1.06 4.11 17.03
C ASP A 241 1.86 2.83 17.33
N LEU A 242 1.36 1.68 16.87
CA LEU A 242 2.06 0.40 17.04
C LEU A 242 3.28 0.32 16.12
N ILE A 243 3.14 0.77 14.87
CA ILE A 243 4.25 0.85 13.91
C ILE A 243 5.35 1.76 14.46
N LYS A 244 4.99 2.94 14.97
CA LYS A 244 5.92 3.83 15.66
C LYS A 244 6.67 3.13 16.81
N LYS A 245 5.96 2.37 17.65
CA LYS A 245 6.60 1.61 18.73
C LYS A 245 7.54 0.52 18.21
N ALA A 246 7.16 -0.15 17.12
CA ALA A 246 7.99 -1.16 16.48
C ALA A 246 9.29 -0.54 15.93
N ASP A 247 9.22 0.59 15.21
CA ASP A 247 10.41 1.30 14.72
C ASP A 247 11.35 1.73 15.86
N ILE A 248 10.79 2.30 16.93
CA ILE A 248 11.55 2.68 18.13
C ILE A 248 12.20 1.45 18.78
N GLN A 249 11.51 0.31 18.78
CA GLN A 249 12.01 -0.94 19.34
C GLN A 249 13.15 -1.52 18.48
N GLY A 250 13.03 -1.46 17.15
CA GLY A 250 14.12 -1.81 16.23
C GLY A 250 15.36 -0.95 16.48
N ALA A 251 15.18 0.37 16.61
CA ALA A 251 16.26 1.29 16.94
C ALA A 251 16.96 0.98 18.28
N ARG A 252 16.20 0.55 19.30
CA ARG A 252 16.76 0.12 20.60
C ARG A 252 17.60 -1.15 20.46
N LEU A 253 17.17 -2.08 19.61
CA LEU A 253 17.91 -3.30 19.34
C LEU A 253 19.23 -2.99 18.62
N ASP A 254 19.20 -2.11 17.61
CA ASP A 254 20.42 -1.62 16.95
C ASP A 254 21.37 -0.94 17.94
N TRP A 255 20.84 -0.08 18.81
CA TRP A 255 21.63 0.56 19.87
C TRP A 255 22.23 -0.44 20.86
N GLU A 256 21.52 -1.52 21.20
CA GLU A 256 22.07 -2.59 22.06
C GLU A 256 23.29 -3.24 21.39
N TYR A 257 23.21 -3.52 20.08
CA TYR A 257 24.35 -4.03 19.32
C TYR A 257 25.50 -3.02 19.25
N GLU A 258 25.22 -1.75 18.97
CA GLU A 258 26.24 -0.71 18.92
C GLU A 258 26.91 -0.46 20.28
N SER A 259 26.14 -0.49 21.37
CA SER A 259 26.65 -0.25 22.72
C SER A 259 27.36 -1.47 23.32
N GLY A 260 27.02 -2.67 22.85
CA GLY A 260 27.67 -3.93 23.18
C GLY A 260 28.95 -4.21 22.36
N GLU A 261 29.29 -3.37 21.37
CA GLU A 261 30.55 -3.50 20.63
C GLU A 261 31.75 -3.46 21.57
N ARG A 262 32.62 -4.46 21.47
CA ARG A 262 33.80 -4.60 22.33
C ARG A 262 34.73 -3.39 22.19
N ALA A 263 35.14 -2.86 23.34
CA ALA A 263 36.19 -1.85 23.44
C ALA A 263 37.26 -2.28 24.45
N ILE A 264 38.51 -2.18 24.04
CA ILE A 264 39.69 -2.43 24.85
C ILE A 264 40.21 -1.08 25.33
N HIS A 265 40.18 -0.86 26.64
CA HIS A 265 40.78 0.33 27.24
C HIS A 265 42.30 0.20 27.21
N VAL A 266 43.00 1.13 26.56
CA VAL A 266 44.47 1.15 26.43
C VAL A 266 45.04 2.47 26.91
N ASP A 267 46.30 2.47 27.35
CA ASP A 267 47.02 3.70 27.70
C ASP A 267 47.11 4.62 26.47
N GLY A 268 46.83 5.92 26.66
CA GLY A 268 46.92 6.94 25.62
C GLY A 268 48.29 7.00 24.90
N LYS A 269 49.38 6.54 25.55
CA LYS A 269 50.72 6.41 24.97
C LYS A 269 50.83 5.32 23.90
N ALA A 270 49.92 4.33 23.91
CA ALA A 270 49.86 3.28 22.90
C ALA A 270 49.07 3.70 21.64
N LEU A 271 48.39 4.85 21.67
CA LEU A 271 47.62 5.37 20.54
C LEU A 271 48.47 6.30 19.66
N LYS A 272 48.33 6.17 18.34
CA LYS A 272 48.98 7.10 17.40
C LYS A 272 48.17 8.39 17.29
N GLN A 273 48.83 9.53 17.27
CA GLN A 273 48.14 10.79 17.04
C GLN A 273 47.82 10.96 15.55
N ASP A 274 46.55 11.16 15.21
CA ASP A 274 46.12 11.55 13.88
C ASP A 274 46.57 12.99 13.61
N LYS A 275 47.46 13.15 12.63
CA LYS A 275 48.07 14.45 12.28
C LYS A 275 47.07 15.46 11.69
N SER A 276 45.89 15.03 11.24
CA SER A 276 44.87 15.87 10.62
C SER A 276 43.81 16.37 11.60
N THR A 277 43.46 15.57 12.61
CA THR A 277 42.41 15.90 13.59
C THR A 277 42.92 16.12 15.01
N GLY A 278 44.19 15.84 15.28
CA GLY A 278 44.81 15.92 16.61
C GLY A 278 44.34 14.86 17.60
N ARG A 279 43.43 13.95 17.18
CA ARG A 279 42.87 12.88 18.01
C ARG A 279 43.83 11.69 18.09
N PHE A 280 43.93 11.07 19.27
CA PHE A 280 44.67 9.83 19.46
C PHE A 280 43.83 8.62 19.03
N GLY A 281 44.36 7.76 18.15
CA GLY A 281 43.70 6.56 17.63
C GLY A 281 44.67 5.59 16.94
N MET A 282 44.22 4.41 16.51
CA MET A 282 45.03 3.46 15.71
C MET A 282 44.60 3.41 14.23
N ALA A 283 45.42 2.78 13.38
CA ALA A 283 45.14 2.56 11.95
C ALA A 283 43.80 1.82 11.74
N ARG A 284 43.11 2.10 10.62
CA ARG A 284 41.74 1.64 10.30
C ARG A 284 41.57 0.11 10.32
N LEU A 285 41.34 -0.44 11.51
CA LEU A 285 40.34 -1.46 11.79
C LEU A 285 39.33 -0.78 12.72
N ASN A 286 38.05 -0.99 12.47
CA ASN A 286 36.90 -0.18 12.89
C ASN A 286 37.14 0.64 14.19
N LYS A 287 37.04 1.98 14.11
CA LYS A 287 37.53 3.02 15.05
C LYS A 287 37.18 2.88 16.55
N ARG A 288 36.45 1.83 16.96
CA ARG A 288 35.79 1.65 18.26
C ARG A 288 36.45 0.60 19.17
N LEU A 289 37.37 -0.22 18.64
CA LEU A 289 37.99 -1.31 19.41
C LEU A 289 38.94 -0.85 20.53
N TYR A 290 39.47 0.38 20.48
CA TYR A 290 40.43 0.88 21.47
C TYR A 290 40.08 2.29 21.95
N ARG A 291 39.94 2.50 23.26
CA ARG A 291 39.74 3.83 23.89
C ARG A 291 40.93 4.18 24.77
N GLY A 292 41.51 5.36 24.53
CA GLY A 292 42.67 5.86 25.28
C GLY A 292 42.28 6.42 26.64
N LEU A 293 42.92 5.92 27.69
CA LEU A 293 42.84 6.48 29.04
C LEU A 293 44.22 7.02 29.45
N ASN A 294 44.26 8.14 30.15
CA ASN A 294 45.49 8.75 30.64
C ASN A 294 45.74 8.25 32.07
N LEU A 295 46.46 7.14 32.23
CA LEU A 295 46.66 6.45 33.50
C LEU A 295 48.12 6.54 33.96
N GLU A 296 48.35 6.72 35.26
CA GLU A 296 49.69 6.68 35.88
C GLU A 296 49.92 5.32 36.54
N ALA A 297 51.01 4.65 36.18
CA ALA A 297 51.33 3.33 36.69
C ALA A 297 51.70 3.37 38.18
N GLY A 298 50.89 2.74 39.04
CA GLY A 298 51.26 2.44 40.43
C GLY A 298 50.13 2.38 41.46
N LYS A 299 48.97 2.98 41.20
CA LYS A 299 47.78 2.94 42.10
C LYS A 299 46.51 2.34 41.49
N ASP A 300 46.54 2.05 40.19
CA ASP A 300 45.36 1.89 39.35
C ASP A 300 45.22 0.49 38.73
N GLN A 301 45.80 -0.55 39.33
CA GLN A 301 45.72 -1.93 38.81
C GLN A 301 44.28 -2.46 38.67
N GLU A 302 43.28 -1.84 39.31
CA GLU A 302 41.86 -2.16 39.16
C GLU A 302 41.16 -1.48 37.95
N LEU A 303 41.83 -0.61 37.18
CA LEU A 303 41.19 0.23 36.16
C LEU A 303 41.10 -0.36 34.75
N LEU A 304 41.69 -1.53 34.49
CA LEU A 304 41.48 -2.29 33.26
C LEU A 304 40.36 -3.32 33.47
N LYS A 305 39.11 -2.89 33.25
CA LYS A 305 37.96 -3.80 33.19
C LYS A 305 37.51 -3.98 31.75
N GLU A 306 37.38 -5.24 31.34
CA GLU A 306 36.71 -5.61 30.11
C GLU A 306 35.26 -5.11 30.18
N TYR A 307 34.86 -4.26 29.23
CA TYR A 307 33.48 -3.85 29.07
C TYR A 307 32.83 -4.76 28.03
N SER A 308 32.19 -5.82 28.53
CA SER A 308 31.42 -6.79 27.73
C SER A 308 30.10 -7.06 28.44
N PRO A 309 29.15 -6.09 28.45
CA PRO A 309 27.85 -6.30 29.06
C PRO A 309 27.11 -7.48 28.40
N GLU A 310 26.31 -8.19 29.19
CA GLU A 310 25.37 -9.17 28.65
C GLU A 310 24.32 -8.44 27.79
N MET A 311 24.13 -8.91 26.56
CA MET A 311 23.21 -8.27 25.62
C MET A 311 21.78 -8.62 25.99
N ARG A 312 20.88 -7.64 25.97
CA ARG A 312 19.45 -7.82 26.23
C ARG A 312 18.66 -8.03 24.93
N ASP A 313 19.32 -8.48 23.89
CA ASP A 313 18.80 -8.52 22.53
C ASP A 313 17.59 -9.47 22.41
N GLU A 314 17.58 -10.60 23.11
CA GLU A 314 16.42 -11.50 23.17
C GLU A 314 15.16 -10.84 23.74
N ALA A 315 15.30 -9.99 24.78
CA ALA A 315 14.17 -9.26 25.33
C ALA A 315 13.65 -8.20 24.35
N PHE A 316 14.55 -7.53 23.62
CA PHE A 316 14.17 -6.56 22.62
C PHE A 316 13.49 -7.21 21.40
N LYS A 317 14.00 -8.34 20.91
CA LYS A 317 13.42 -9.14 19.82
C LYS A 317 12.01 -9.61 20.17
N ARG A 318 11.80 -10.22 21.34
CA ARG A 318 10.46 -10.64 21.79
C ARG A 318 9.47 -9.48 21.88
N GLY A 319 9.92 -8.32 22.34
CA GLY A 319 9.10 -7.11 22.37
C GLY A 319 8.72 -6.60 20.98
N LEU A 320 9.65 -6.69 20.01
CA LEU A 320 9.38 -6.34 18.62
C LEU A 320 8.37 -7.31 17.98
N GLU A 321 8.53 -8.61 18.22
CA GLU A 321 7.59 -9.63 17.73
C GLU A 321 6.18 -9.45 18.31
N GLU A 322 6.04 -9.01 19.57
CA GLU A 322 4.74 -8.64 20.13
C GLU A 322 4.10 -7.46 19.39
N TYR A 323 4.85 -6.40 19.10
CA TYR A 323 4.32 -5.28 18.32
C TYR A 323 3.89 -5.71 16.91
N LYS A 324 4.67 -6.56 16.23
CA LYS A 324 4.28 -7.09 14.91
C LYS A 324 2.97 -7.87 14.98
N ARG A 325 2.78 -8.71 16.01
CA ARG A 325 1.52 -9.45 16.23
C ARG A 325 0.33 -8.52 16.51
N GLU A 326 0.53 -7.49 17.31
CA GLU A 326 -0.51 -6.49 17.56
C GLU A 326 -0.86 -5.70 16.29
N ILE A 327 0.13 -5.37 15.46
CA ILE A 327 -0.07 -4.72 14.15
C ILE A 327 -0.89 -5.64 13.24
N GLU A 328 -0.49 -6.90 13.07
CA GLU A 328 -1.22 -7.89 12.27
C GLU A 328 -2.69 -7.99 12.72
N PHE A 329 -2.92 -8.06 14.04
CA PHE A 329 -4.27 -8.09 14.59
C PHE A 329 -5.07 -6.83 14.22
N SER A 330 -4.47 -5.65 14.38
CA SER A 330 -5.14 -4.36 14.20
C SER A 330 -5.54 -4.11 12.74
N VAL A 331 -4.62 -4.37 11.79
CA VAL A 331 -4.86 -4.13 10.36
C VAL A 331 -5.67 -5.27 9.70
N GLY A 332 -5.73 -6.43 10.35
CA GLY A 332 -6.49 -7.59 9.90
C GLY A 332 -5.68 -8.59 9.09
N LEU A 333 -4.36 -8.63 9.26
CA LEU A 333 -3.50 -9.69 8.72
C LEU A 333 -3.60 -10.98 9.55
N ALA A 334 -3.04 -12.06 9.02
CA ALA A 334 -2.85 -13.31 9.75
C ALA A 334 -1.59 -13.20 10.62
N TYR A 335 -1.51 -14.01 11.68
CA TYR A 335 -0.27 -14.10 12.44
C TYR A 335 0.78 -14.82 11.61
N GLY A 336 1.98 -14.24 11.51
CA GLY A 336 3.07 -14.79 10.70
C GLY A 336 3.27 -14.09 9.35
N ASP A 337 2.40 -13.13 9.00
CA ASP A 337 2.56 -12.32 7.79
C ASP A 337 3.72 -11.31 7.96
N LEU A 338 3.90 -10.79 9.18
CA LEU A 338 4.97 -9.89 9.59
C LEU A 338 5.83 -10.48 10.74
N SER A 339 5.17 -11.16 11.68
CA SER A 339 5.81 -11.78 12.84
C SER A 339 6.42 -13.15 12.52
N ASP A 340 7.34 -13.63 13.36
CA ASP A 340 7.93 -14.96 13.19
C ASP A 340 6.93 -16.06 13.56
N VAL A 341 6.62 -16.92 12.58
CA VAL A 341 5.71 -18.08 12.71
C VAL A 341 6.12 -19.03 13.85
N GLN A 342 7.42 -19.17 14.14
CA GLN A 342 7.92 -20.05 15.21
C GLN A 342 7.68 -19.47 16.61
N GLU A 343 7.63 -18.14 16.75
CA GLU A 343 7.27 -17.47 18.01
C GLU A 343 5.75 -17.34 18.21
N VAL A 344 4.94 -17.70 17.20
CA VAL A 344 3.49 -17.82 17.32
C VAL A 344 3.16 -19.06 18.16
N ALA A 345 3.39 -18.99 19.47
CA ALA A 345 2.93 -19.97 20.45
C ALA A 345 1.41 -19.86 20.64
N LYS A 346 0.66 -20.00 19.54
CA LYS A 346 -0.80 -19.99 19.53
C LYS A 346 -1.33 -21.39 19.26
N THR A 347 -2.48 -21.68 19.85
CA THR A 347 -3.19 -22.93 19.57
C THR A 347 -3.58 -22.97 18.09
N ALA A 348 -3.65 -24.17 17.48
CA ALA A 348 -4.02 -24.32 16.07
C ALA A 348 -5.33 -23.60 15.70
N THR A 349 -6.25 -23.49 16.67
CA THR A 349 -7.51 -22.75 16.55
C THR A 349 -7.30 -21.25 16.34
N GLU A 350 -6.38 -20.61 17.07
CA GLU A 350 -6.10 -19.18 16.94
C GLU A 350 -5.43 -18.84 15.60
N ILE A 351 -4.57 -19.73 15.09
CA ILE A 351 -3.98 -19.58 13.76
C ILE A 351 -5.10 -19.59 12.71
N LYS A 352 -6.03 -20.56 12.79
CA LYS A 352 -7.20 -20.63 11.90
C LYS A 352 -8.06 -19.36 11.97
N VAL A 353 -8.31 -18.84 13.18
CA VAL A 353 -9.05 -17.58 13.36
C VAL A 353 -8.33 -16.40 12.71
N SER A 354 -7.00 -16.30 12.83
CA SER A 354 -6.23 -15.23 12.21
C SER A 354 -6.26 -15.29 10.68
N LYS A 355 -6.21 -16.50 10.09
CA LYS A 355 -6.35 -16.71 8.65
C LYS A 355 -7.74 -16.29 8.16
N ASN A 356 -8.80 -16.69 8.87
CA ASN A 356 -10.17 -16.26 8.55
C ASN A 356 -10.34 -14.74 8.59
N ARG A 357 -9.69 -14.05 9.54
CA ARG A 357 -9.72 -12.58 9.60
C ARG A 357 -9.07 -11.94 8.36
N LYS A 358 -7.88 -12.42 7.98
CA LYS A 358 -7.19 -11.97 6.77
C LYS A 358 -8.04 -12.18 5.54
N TYR A 359 -8.61 -13.38 5.41
CA TYR A 359 -9.52 -13.71 4.34
C TYR A 359 -10.70 -12.72 4.24
N ASN A 360 -11.42 -12.49 5.35
CA ASN A 360 -12.54 -11.54 5.35
C ASN A 360 -12.13 -10.13 4.90
N ARG A 361 -10.91 -9.70 5.25
CA ARG A 361 -10.36 -8.41 4.81
C ARG A 361 -10.05 -8.43 3.31
N VAL A 362 -9.41 -9.48 2.81
CA VAL A 362 -9.08 -9.68 1.39
C VAL A 362 -10.35 -9.70 0.54
N THR A 363 -11.37 -10.47 0.91
CA THR A 363 -12.66 -10.52 0.21
C THR A 363 -13.32 -9.14 0.14
N ALA A 364 -13.27 -8.37 1.23
CA ALA A 364 -13.83 -7.01 1.22
C ALA A 364 -13.05 -6.06 0.29
N ILE A 365 -11.72 -6.22 0.18
CA ILE A 365 -10.89 -5.45 -0.78
C ILE A 365 -11.23 -5.88 -2.21
N GLN A 366 -11.35 -7.18 -2.47
CA GLN A 366 -11.71 -7.76 -3.77
C GLN A 366 -13.07 -7.23 -4.27
N ASN A 367 -14.08 -7.15 -3.39
CA ASN A 367 -15.40 -6.59 -3.75
C ASN A 367 -15.29 -5.11 -4.17
N ASN A 368 -14.58 -4.28 -3.41
CA ASN A 368 -14.41 -2.87 -3.78
C ASN A 368 -13.54 -2.70 -5.04
N LEU A 369 -12.59 -3.61 -5.26
CA LEU A 369 -11.77 -3.62 -6.47
C LEU A 369 -12.59 -4.07 -7.69
N TYR A 370 -13.50 -5.03 -7.56
CA TYR A 370 -14.44 -5.43 -8.60
C TYR A 370 -15.21 -4.22 -9.13
N ASP A 371 -15.84 -3.46 -8.22
CA ASP A 371 -16.61 -2.26 -8.57
C ASP A 371 -15.75 -1.22 -9.28
N CYS A 372 -14.51 -1.03 -8.81
CA CYS A 372 -13.55 -0.12 -9.44
C CYS A 372 -13.19 -0.56 -10.87
N LEU A 373 -12.94 -1.85 -11.08
CA LEU A 373 -12.56 -2.39 -12.38
C LEU A 373 -13.73 -2.37 -13.37
N GLU A 374 -14.95 -2.60 -12.89
CA GLU A 374 -16.18 -2.47 -13.70
C GLU A 374 -16.40 -1.02 -14.14
N ASP A 375 -16.29 -0.06 -13.21
CA ASP A 375 -16.40 1.37 -13.52
C ASP A 375 -15.30 1.82 -14.49
N PHE A 376 -14.07 1.31 -14.33
CA PHE A 376 -12.97 1.55 -15.26
C PHE A 376 -13.25 1.00 -16.67
N ALA A 377 -13.79 -0.22 -16.77
CA ALA A 377 -14.20 -0.80 -18.05
C ALA A 377 -15.27 0.06 -18.75
N ALA A 378 -16.22 0.61 -17.98
CA ALA A 378 -17.21 1.54 -18.51
C ALA A 378 -16.58 2.86 -19.00
N GLY A 379 -15.60 3.39 -18.27
CA GLY A 379 -14.78 4.50 -18.72
C GLY A 379 -14.08 4.22 -20.06
N LEU A 380 -13.39 3.07 -20.19
CA LEU A 380 -12.74 2.68 -21.44
C LEU A 380 -13.73 2.54 -22.60
N ALA A 381 -14.88 1.93 -22.35
CA ALA A 381 -15.94 1.78 -23.34
C ALA A 381 -16.49 3.15 -23.77
N PHE A 382 -16.66 4.10 -22.85
CA PHE A 382 -17.05 5.47 -23.15
C PHE A 382 -16.05 6.15 -24.10
N TYR A 383 -14.75 6.14 -23.76
CA TYR A 383 -13.73 6.77 -24.60
C TYR A 383 -13.55 6.10 -25.96
N ASN A 384 -13.89 4.81 -26.10
CA ASN A 384 -13.86 4.10 -27.38
C ASN A 384 -15.19 4.14 -28.16
N SER A 385 -16.19 4.91 -27.71
CA SER A 385 -17.53 4.97 -28.32
C SER A 385 -18.27 3.62 -28.32
N MET A 386 -18.03 2.79 -27.29
CA MET A 386 -18.56 1.43 -27.14
C MET A 386 -19.42 1.26 -25.88
N LEU A 387 -19.75 2.34 -25.16
CA LEU A 387 -20.54 2.27 -23.93
C LEU A 387 -21.86 1.49 -24.11
N ASN A 388 -22.51 1.65 -25.27
CA ASN A 388 -23.78 1.00 -25.61
C ASN A 388 -23.61 -0.22 -26.55
N SER A 389 -22.42 -0.78 -26.69
CA SER A 389 -22.17 -1.90 -27.61
C SER A 389 -22.63 -3.26 -27.07
N GLY A 390 -23.11 -3.32 -25.82
CA GLY A 390 -23.41 -4.58 -25.13
C GLY A 390 -22.16 -5.37 -24.75
N TYR A 391 -21.03 -4.70 -24.47
CA TYR A 391 -19.87 -5.39 -23.90
C TYR A 391 -20.20 -5.86 -22.48
N GLU A 392 -19.56 -6.94 -22.06
CA GLU A 392 -19.73 -7.52 -20.72
C GLU A 392 -18.38 -7.51 -20.00
N PHE A 393 -18.42 -7.24 -18.70
CA PHE A 393 -17.27 -7.30 -17.80
C PHE A 393 -17.35 -8.56 -16.94
N SER A 394 -16.25 -9.30 -16.88
CA SER A 394 -16.10 -10.46 -16.00
C SER A 394 -14.88 -10.25 -15.10
N CYS A 395 -15.05 -10.48 -13.81
CA CYS A 395 -13.95 -10.54 -12.85
C CYS A 395 -14.28 -11.59 -11.78
N LYS A 396 -13.36 -12.52 -11.56
CA LYS A 396 -13.45 -13.57 -10.55
C LYS A 396 -12.18 -13.54 -9.71
N PHE A 397 -12.37 -13.75 -8.42
CA PHE A 397 -11.30 -13.98 -7.47
C PHE A 397 -11.47 -15.39 -6.91
N ASN A 398 -10.46 -16.24 -7.08
CA ASN A 398 -10.50 -17.59 -6.48
C ASN A 398 -10.07 -17.55 -5.00
N ASP A 399 -10.45 -18.59 -4.26
CA ASP A 399 -10.41 -18.63 -2.79
C ASP A 399 -9.45 -19.71 -2.25
N SER A 400 -8.21 -19.74 -2.76
CA SER A 400 -7.22 -20.71 -2.27
C SER A 400 -6.62 -20.37 -0.89
N ILE A 401 -6.91 -19.19 -0.33
CA ILE A 401 -6.31 -18.72 0.94
C ILE A 401 -6.81 -19.51 2.16
N LEU A 402 -8.07 -19.97 2.13
CA LEU A 402 -8.69 -20.66 3.27
C LEU A 402 -8.62 -22.17 3.20
N THR A 403 -8.73 -22.73 2.00
CA THR A 403 -8.69 -24.16 1.78
C THR A 403 -7.23 -24.58 1.70
N ASP A 404 -6.75 -25.15 2.81
CA ASP A 404 -5.69 -26.14 2.72
C ASP A 404 -6.27 -27.28 1.87
N GLU A 405 -6.14 -27.15 0.54
CA GLU A 405 -6.66 -28.10 -0.43
C GLU A 405 -6.17 -29.51 -0.09
N GLU A 406 -4.98 -29.64 0.49
CA GLU A 406 -4.46 -30.93 0.93
C GLU A 406 -5.26 -31.50 2.11
N THR A 407 -5.60 -30.68 3.11
CA THR A 407 -6.44 -31.10 4.24
C THR A 407 -7.88 -31.36 3.82
N GLU A 408 -8.48 -30.49 3.01
CA GLU A 408 -9.85 -30.69 2.51
C GLU A 408 -9.93 -31.91 1.59
N ARG A 409 -8.94 -32.10 0.71
CA ARG A 409 -8.88 -33.29 -0.14
C ARG A 409 -8.65 -34.55 0.68
N LYS A 410 -7.84 -34.51 1.75
CA LYS A 410 -7.71 -35.64 2.70
C LYS A 410 -9.01 -35.93 3.43
N GLN A 411 -9.76 -34.90 3.83
CA GLN A 411 -11.06 -35.05 4.48
C GLN A 411 -12.08 -35.63 3.50
N ASP A 412 -12.20 -35.10 2.29
CA ASP A 412 -13.08 -35.62 1.26
C ASP A 412 -12.70 -37.05 0.85
N MET A 413 -11.41 -37.39 0.81
CA MET A 413 -10.95 -38.78 0.64
C MET A 413 -11.41 -39.68 1.78
N ALA A 414 -11.42 -39.18 3.04
CA ALA A 414 -11.92 -39.91 4.19
C ALA A 414 -13.45 -40.06 4.15
N ASP A 415 -14.19 -39.03 3.71
CA ASP A 415 -15.64 -39.07 3.55
C ASP A 415 -16.07 -40.00 2.42
N VAL A 416 -15.31 -40.05 1.32
CA VAL A 416 -15.47 -41.06 0.27
C VAL A 416 -15.21 -42.48 0.81
N ALA A 417 -14.15 -42.67 1.59
CA ALA A 417 -13.84 -43.96 2.19
C ALA A 417 -14.89 -44.41 3.23
N ALA A 418 -15.48 -43.47 3.97
CA ALA A 418 -16.54 -43.71 4.95
C ALA A 418 -17.93 -43.83 4.32
N GLY A 419 -18.08 -43.52 3.03
CA GLY A 419 -19.35 -43.60 2.30
C GLY A 419 -20.28 -42.40 2.53
N PHE A 420 -19.79 -41.30 3.10
CA PHE A 420 -20.54 -40.05 3.27
C PHE A 420 -20.56 -39.19 2.00
N MET A 421 -19.57 -39.36 1.12
CA MET A 421 -19.46 -38.69 -0.17
C MET A 421 -19.33 -39.73 -1.29
N HIS A 422 -20.02 -39.54 -2.41
CA HIS A 422 -19.89 -40.44 -3.54
C HIS A 422 -18.61 -40.16 -4.34
N HIS A 423 -18.02 -41.22 -4.92
CA HIS A 423 -16.81 -41.08 -5.75
C HIS A 423 -16.96 -40.09 -6.91
N TRP A 424 -18.14 -39.98 -7.52
CA TRP A 424 -18.37 -39.03 -8.62
C TRP A 424 -18.44 -37.58 -8.12
N GLU A 425 -19.00 -37.31 -6.93
CA GLU A 425 -18.99 -35.98 -6.31
C GLU A 425 -17.58 -35.50 -6.03
N TYR A 426 -16.72 -36.41 -5.53
CA TYR A 426 -15.30 -36.13 -5.33
C TYR A 426 -14.60 -35.77 -6.65
N ARG A 427 -14.94 -36.47 -7.74
CA ARG A 427 -14.36 -36.19 -9.05
C ARG A 427 -14.82 -34.88 -9.66
N MET A 428 -16.11 -34.55 -9.52
CA MET A 428 -16.63 -33.24 -9.95
C MET A 428 -15.92 -32.10 -9.21
N LYS A 429 -15.77 -32.23 -7.88
CA LYS A 429 -15.13 -31.22 -7.04
C LYS A 429 -13.65 -31.04 -7.35
N TRP A 430 -12.86 -32.12 -7.39
CA TRP A 430 -11.39 -32.05 -7.46
C TRP A 430 -10.80 -32.17 -8.86
N TYR A 431 -11.54 -32.74 -9.83
CA TYR A 431 -11.09 -32.86 -11.22
C TYR A 431 -11.86 -31.93 -12.17
N GLY A 432 -12.83 -31.14 -11.66
CA GLY A 432 -13.61 -30.20 -12.47
C GLY A 432 -14.45 -30.89 -13.55
N GLU A 433 -14.76 -32.18 -13.37
CA GLU A 433 -15.55 -32.97 -14.30
C GLU A 433 -17.04 -32.61 -14.19
N ASP A 434 -17.77 -32.63 -15.30
CA ASP A 434 -19.23 -32.61 -15.27
C ASP A 434 -19.80 -33.92 -14.68
N GLU A 435 -21.06 -33.91 -14.28
CA GLU A 435 -21.69 -35.03 -13.57
C GLU A 435 -21.71 -36.33 -14.40
N GLU A 436 -21.90 -36.25 -15.72
CA GLU A 436 -21.92 -37.44 -16.59
C GLU A 436 -20.53 -38.05 -16.71
N THR A 437 -19.51 -37.21 -16.97
CA THR A 437 -18.11 -37.61 -17.04
C THR A 437 -17.62 -38.19 -15.71
N ALA A 438 -17.99 -37.58 -14.59
CA ALA A 438 -17.60 -38.02 -13.26
C ALA A 438 -18.16 -39.41 -12.93
N LYS A 439 -19.44 -39.67 -13.24
CA LYS A 439 -20.07 -40.97 -13.02
C LYS A 439 -19.49 -42.08 -13.90
N ALA A 440 -19.12 -41.78 -15.14
CA ALA A 440 -18.50 -42.74 -16.05
C ALA A 440 -17.10 -43.19 -15.60
N ASN A 441 -16.38 -42.31 -14.90
CA ASN A 441 -15.00 -42.53 -14.47
C ASN A 441 -14.88 -43.06 -13.02
N VAL A 442 -15.99 -43.39 -12.35
CA VAL A 442 -15.97 -44.05 -11.03
C VAL A 442 -15.57 -45.52 -11.19
N PRO A 443 -14.64 -46.06 -10.39
CA PRO A 443 -14.33 -47.49 -10.43
C PRO A 443 -15.57 -48.33 -10.11
N ALA A 444 -15.84 -49.35 -10.92
CA ALA A 444 -16.95 -50.27 -10.70
C ALA A 444 -16.88 -50.87 -9.30
N GLN A 445 -17.88 -50.60 -8.46
CA GLN A 445 -18.00 -51.24 -7.15
C GLN A 445 -18.19 -52.74 -7.38
N ASN A 446 -17.21 -53.55 -6.97
CA ASN A 446 -17.38 -54.99 -6.87
C ASN A 446 -18.52 -55.26 -5.89
N GLN A 447 -19.70 -55.59 -6.42
CA GLN A 447 -20.77 -56.18 -5.63
C GLN A 447 -20.23 -57.49 -5.08
N VAL A 448 -19.92 -57.51 -3.78
CA VAL A 448 -19.78 -58.76 -3.04
C VAL A 448 -21.20 -59.33 -3.00
N MET A 449 -21.47 -60.29 -3.90
CA MET A 449 -22.64 -61.16 -3.77
C MET A 449 -22.57 -61.85 -2.40
N GLU A 450 -23.65 -61.75 -1.63
CA GLU A 450 -23.86 -62.51 -0.38
C GLU A 450 -23.65 -64.02 -0.53
#